data_AF-A0A242MM21-F1
#
_entry.id   AF-A0A242MM21-F1
#
_cell.length_a   1.000
_cell.length_b   1.000
_cell.length_c   1.000
_cell.angle_alpha   90.00
_cell.angle_beta   90.00
_cell.angle_gamma   90.00
#
_symmetry.space_group_name_H-M   'P 1'
#
loop_
_entity.id
_entity.type
_entity.pdbx_description
1 polymer ?
#
loop_
_entity_poly.entity_id
_entity_poly.type
_entity_poly.pdbx_seq_one_letter_code
_entity_poly.pdbx_strand_id
1 'polypeptide(L)' 'MKIGGQLPQMKLRLPPELKLWLQQQATANRRSLNAEVVFQLETVLTKENAPLAGTGEALEAE' A
#
# COMPACT_ATOMS: atom_id res chain seq x y z
N MET A 1 -26.83 0.84 -14.29
CA MET A 1 -25.37 0.59 -14.26
C MET A 1 -25.09 -0.61 -13.35
N LYS A 2 -24.82 -1.79 -13.93
CA LYS A 2 -24.40 -2.95 -13.13
C LYS A 2 -22.90 -2.81 -12.83
N ILE A 3 -22.56 -2.20 -11.70
CA ILE A 3 -21.22 -2.37 -11.11
C ILE A 3 -21.23 -3.75 -10.45
N GLY A 4 -21.11 -4.78 -11.28
CA GLY A 4 -21.18 -6.19 -10.86
C GLY A 4 -20.17 -7.08 -11.59
N GLY A 5 -19.15 -6.47 -12.20
CA GLY A 5 -18.02 -7.21 -12.75
C GLY A 5 -17.05 -7.54 -11.63
N GLN A 6 -16.83 -8.83 -11.35
CA GLN A 6 -15.69 -9.26 -10.55
C GLN A 6 -14.41 -8.65 -11.13
N LEU A 7 -13.66 -7.91 -10.31
CA LEU A 7 -12.33 -7.46 -10.67
C LEU A 7 -11.43 -8.68 -10.94
N PRO A 8 -10.48 -8.57 -11.90
CA PRO A 8 -9.58 -9.68 -12.20
C PRO A 8 -8.77 -10.07 -10.96
N GLN A 9 -8.76 -11.37 -10.64
CA GLN A 9 -8.02 -11.89 -9.49
C GLN A 9 -6.57 -12.18 -9.87
N MET A 10 -5.63 -11.71 -9.04
CA MET A 10 -4.21 -12.00 -9.17
C MET A 10 -3.77 -12.99 -8.08
N LYS A 11 -3.13 -14.10 -8.47
CA LYS A 11 -2.55 -15.05 -7.53
C LYS A 11 -1.11 -14.67 -7.23
N LEU A 12 -0.86 -14.15 -6.02
CA LEU A 12 0.47 -13.78 -5.56
C LEU A 12 1.13 -14.95 -4.82
N ARG A 13 2.40 -15.22 -5.15
CA ARG A 13 3.26 -16.10 -4.35
C ARG A 13 4.08 -15.23 -3.43
N LEU A 14 3.83 -15.35 -2.13
CA LEU A 14 4.49 -14.57 -1.09
C LEU A 14 5.27 -15.53 -0.18
N PRO A 15 6.44 -15.11 0.32
CA PRO A 15 7.08 -15.77 1.45
C PRO A 15 6.13 -15.83 2.65
N PRO A 16 6.17 -16.90 3.46
CA PRO A 16 5.23 -17.10 4.56
C PRO A 16 5.30 -15.98 5.61
N GLU A 17 6.49 -15.48 5.91
CA GLU A 17 6.72 -14.37 6.84
C GLU A 17 6.05 -13.08 6.36
N LEU A 18 6.14 -12.78 5.07
CA LEU A 18 5.55 -11.59 4.48
C LEU A 18 4.02 -11.67 4.49
N LYS A 19 3.46 -12.85 4.21
CA LYS A 19 2.01 -13.07 4.27
C LYS A 19 1.48 -12.93 5.71
N LEU A 20 2.23 -13.39 6.69
CA LEU A 20 1.84 -13.25 8.10
C LEU A 20 1.85 -11.78 8.53
N TRP A 21 2.90 -11.05 8.18
CA TRP A 21 3.01 -9.62 8.46
C TRP A 21 1.86 -8.82 7.82
N LEU A 22 1.54 -9.08 6.55
CA LEU A 22 0.40 -8.43 5.86
C LEU A 22 -0.94 -8.70 6.54
N GLN A 23 -1.16 -9.91 7.05
CA GLN A 23 -2.39 -10.23 7.80
C GLN A 23 -2.49 -9.44 9.10
N GLN A 24 -1.39 -9.32 9.84
CA GLN A 24 -1.36 -8.54 11.07
C GLN A 24 -1.65 -7.05 10.80
N GLN A 25 -1.04 -6.48 9.75
CA GLN A 25 -1.31 -5.11 9.34
C GLN A 25 -2.78 -4.90 8.93
N ALA A 26 -3.33 -5.79 8.11
CA ALA A 26 -4.72 -5.73 7.70
C ALA A 26 -5.68 -5.76 8.91
N THR A 27 -5.42 -6.64 9.90
CA THR A 27 -6.20 -6.70 11.14
C THR A 27 -6.05 -5.42 11.96
N ALA A 28 -4.84 -4.91 12.16
CA ALA A 28 -4.59 -3.67 12.90
C ALA A 28 -5.29 -2.47 12.27
N ASN A 29 -5.28 -2.40 10.93
CA ASN A 29 -5.89 -1.32 10.15
C ASN A 29 -7.39 -1.53 9.88
N ARG A 30 -7.99 -2.62 10.39
CA ARG A 30 -9.40 -2.99 10.16
C ARG A 30 -9.77 -3.07 8.68
N ARG A 31 -8.84 -3.54 7.84
CA ARG A 31 -9.03 -3.75 6.40
C ARG A 31 -9.01 -5.23 6.06
N SER A 32 -9.60 -5.58 4.92
CA SER A 32 -9.37 -6.92 4.35
C SER A 32 -7.92 -7.01 3.86
N LEU A 33 -7.37 -8.23 3.79
CA LEU A 33 -6.02 -8.46 3.28
C LEU A 33 -5.84 -7.86 1.88
N ASN A 34 -6.85 -7.97 1.02
CA ASN A 34 -6.83 -7.39 -0.31
C ASN A 34 -6.78 -5.85 -0.27
N ALA A 35 -7.62 -5.22 0.57
CA ALA A 35 -7.64 -3.78 0.71
C ALA A 35 -6.32 -3.24 1.28
N GLU A 36 -5.67 -3.97 2.18
CA GLU A 36 -4.36 -3.58 2.71
C GLU A 36 -3.26 -3.67 1.65
N VAL A 37 -3.25 -4.74 0.84
CA VAL A 37 -2.30 -4.86 -0.29
C VAL A 37 -2.50 -3.73 -1.29
N VAL A 38 -3.75 -3.43 -1.65
CA VAL A 38 -4.07 -2.32 -2.58
C VAL A 38 -3.61 -0.99 -1.98
N PHE A 39 -3.97 -0.71 -0.72
CA PHE A 39 -3.57 0.53 -0.04
C PHE A 39 -2.05 0.72 0.00
N GLN A 40 -1.30 -0.35 0.28
CA GLN A 40 0.16 -0.29 0.32
C GLN A 40 0.76 0.00 -1.07
N LEU A 41 0.24 -0.64 -2.12
CA LEU A 41 0.67 -0.41 -3.50
C LEU A 41 0.34 1.01 -3.96
N GLU A 42 -0.88 1.49 -3.71
CA GLU A 42 -1.29 2.87 -4.03
C GLU A 42 -0.43 3.91 -3.30
N THR A 43 -0.11 3.64 -2.03
CA THR A 43 0.77 4.50 -1.23
C THR A 43 2.17 4.56 -1.83
N VAL A 44 2.74 3.42 -2.25
CA VAL A 44 4.06 3.37 -2.89
C VAL A 44 4.02 4.07 -4.24
N LEU A 45 3.03 3.79 -5.09
CA LEU A 45 2.86 4.44 -6.39
C LEU A 45 2.71 5.96 -6.27
N THR A 46 2.00 6.43 -5.25
CA THR A 46 1.84 7.86 -4.97
C THR A 46 3.16 8.48 -4.53
N LYS A 47 3.96 7.77 -3.71
CA LYS A 47 5.28 8.24 -3.28
C LYS A 47 6.31 8.24 -4.41
N GLU A 48 6.30 7.23 -5.28
CA GLU A 48 7.22 7.12 -6.41
C GLU A 48 6.88 8.11 -7.54
N ASN A 49 5.59 8.36 -7.78
CA ASN A 49 5.13 9.35 -8.77
C ASN A 49 4.91 10.74 -8.20
N ALA A 50 5.15 10.95 -6.90
CA ALA A 50 5.21 12.29 -6.36
C ALA A 50 6.42 12.98 -7.01
N PRO A 51 6.26 14.14 -7.68
CA PRO A 51 7.43 14.96 -8.00
C PRO A 51 8.17 15.19 -6.67
N LEU A 52 9.50 15.11 -6.67
CA LEU A 52 10.36 15.37 -5.51
C LEU A 52 9.96 16.70 -4.85
N ALA A 53 8.97 16.68 -3.97
CA ALA A 53 8.50 17.83 -3.23
C ALA A 53 9.43 17.96 -2.03
N GLY A 54 10.54 18.67 -2.26
CA GLY A 54 11.30 19.33 -1.21
C GLY A 54 12.20 18.44 -0.35
N THR A 55 13.21 17.82 -0.95
CA THR A 55 14.54 17.85 -0.29
C THR A 55 15.11 19.26 -0.52
N GLY A 56 14.62 20.22 0.25
CA GLY A 56 15.10 21.59 0.31
C GLY A 56 15.22 21.99 1.77
N GLU A 57 16.40 21.73 2.32
CA GLU A 57 17.11 22.60 3.27
C GLU A 57 16.25 23.38 4.30
N ALA A 58 16.23 22.87 5.52
CA ALA A 58 16.39 23.69 6.73
C ALA A 58 16.91 22.80 7.86
N LEU A 59 18.17 22.38 7.70
CA LEU A 59 19.07 22.06 8.79
C LEU A 59 19.51 23.42 9.38
N GLU A 60 19.41 23.56 10.71
CA GLU A 60 20.17 24.48 11.56
C GLU A 60 20.12 26.01 11.33
N ALA A 61 19.61 26.73 12.34
CA ALA A 61 20.16 27.93 13.00
C ALA A 61 19.02 28.51 13.87
N GLU A 62 18.96 28.16 15.16
CA GLU A 62 19.51 28.92 16.30
C GLU A 62 18.59 30.05 16.78
#